data_AF-A0A0L0W8D2-F1
#
_entry.id   AF-A0A0L0W8D2-F1
#
_cell.length_a   1.000
_cell.length_b   1.000
_cell.length_c   1.000
_cell.angle_alpha   90.00
_cell.angle_beta   90.00
_cell.angle_gamma   90.00
#
_symmetry.space_group_name_H-M   'P 1'
#
loop_
_entity.id
_entity.type
_entity.pdbx_description
1 polymer ?
#
loop_
_entity_poly.entity_id
_entity_poly.type
_entity_poly.pdbx_seq_one_letter_code
_entity_poly.pdbx_strand_id
1 'polypeptide(L)' 'MDNNSAQNTLRSYLQEFKEDNSKESINNLVSAMDSIPNADSKTRDLIVDAKAVLYGDKRNKNEIVEKIEEIINKIS' A
#
# COMPACT_ATOMS: atom_id res chain seq x y z
N MET A 1 0.78 13.91 -8.41
CA MET A 1 1.84 12.97 -8.04
C MET A 1 2.21 12.18 -9.28
N ASP A 2 3.48 11.85 -9.49
CA ASP A 2 3.96 10.90 -10.50
C ASP A 2 4.26 9.53 -9.87
N ASN A 3 4.52 8.49 -10.68
CA ASN A 3 4.73 7.12 -10.19
C ASN A 3 5.92 6.98 -9.23
N ASN A 4 7.03 7.70 -9.46
CA ASN A 4 8.19 7.64 -8.57
C ASN A 4 7.87 8.27 -7.21
N SER A 5 7.18 9.42 -7.24
CA SER A 5 6.68 10.06 -6.01
C SER A 5 5.71 9.12 -5.26
N ALA A 6 4.78 8.48 -5.96
CA ALA A 6 3.84 7.52 -5.39
C ALA A 6 4.56 6.34 -4.71
N GLN A 7 5.55 5.79 -5.41
CA GLN A 7 6.36 4.67 -4.95
C GLN A 7 7.12 5.02 -3.67
N ASN A 8 7.74 6.21 -3.62
CA ASN A 8 8.48 6.67 -2.45
C ASN A 8 7.55 6.91 -1.25
N THR A 9 6.41 7.56 -1.45
CA THR A 9 5.42 7.77 -0.38
C THR A 9 4.91 6.44 0.17
N LEU A 10 4.60 5.48 -0.71
CA LEU A 10 4.12 4.17 -0.29
C LEU A 10 5.20 3.38 0.48
N ARG A 11 6.49 3.49 0.09
CA ARG A 11 7.63 2.93 0.83
C ARG A 11 7.75 3.53 2.23
N SER A 12 7.62 4.86 2.37
CA SER A 12 7.69 5.53 3.67
C SER A 12 6.57 5.07 4.61
N TYR A 13 5.31 5.09 4.15
CA TYR A 13 4.20 4.66 4.98
C TYR A 13 4.21 3.16 5.29
N LEU A 14 4.79 2.35 4.41
CA LEU A 14 5.03 0.94 4.72
C LEU A 14 6.03 0.76 5.86
N GLN A 15 7.08 1.58 5.94
CA GLN A 15 8.00 1.54 7.09
C GLN A 15 7.29 1.95 8.39
N GLU A 16 6.51 3.03 8.36
CA GLU A 16 5.71 3.46 9.53
C GLU A 16 4.76 2.34 10.00
N PHE A 17 4.07 1.68 9.07
CA PHE A 17 3.22 0.53 9.37
C PHE A 17 4.01 -0.66 9.95
N LYS A 18 5.22 -0.92 9.44
CA LYS A 18 6.11 -1.98 9.97
C LYS A 18 6.56 -1.68 11.39
N GLU A 19 6.64 -0.43 11.82
CA GLU A 19 7.02 -0.08 13.19
C GLU A 19 5.81 -0.07 14.13
N ASP A 20 4.75 0.64 13.77
CA ASP A 20 3.67 1.02 14.69
C ASP A 20 2.35 0.26 14.45
N ASN A 21 2.07 -0.19 13.22
CA ASN A 21 0.85 -0.93 12.84
C ASN A 21 -0.46 -0.29 13.38
N SER A 22 -0.47 1.03 13.57
CA SER A 22 -1.65 1.77 14.03
C SER A 22 -2.67 1.95 12.92
N LYS A 23 -3.88 2.33 13.33
CA LYS A 23 -4.93 2.75 12.40
C LYS A 23 -4.50 3.93 11.52
N GLU A 24 -3.66 4.82 12.04
CA GLU A 24 -3.12 5.95 11.27
C GLU A 24 -2.18 5.46 10.16
N SER A 25 -1.21 4.61 10.48
CA SER A 25 -0.32 4.02 9.48
C SER A 25 -1.06 3.24 8.38
N ILE A 26 -2.16 2.55 8.75
CA ILE A 26 -3.07 1.89 7.78
C ILE A 26 -3.74 2.93 6.87
N ASN A 27 -4.29 4.00 7.43
CA ASN A 27 -4.95 5.04 6.64
C ASN A 27 -3.97 5.75 5.69
N ASN A 28 -2.72 5.93 6.12
CA ASN A 28 -1.66 6.50 5.30
C ASN A 28 -1.33 5.58 4.10
N LEU A 29 -1.22 4.27 4.33
CA LEU A 29 -1.05 3.28 3.26
C LEU A 29 -2.19 3.31 2.25
N VAL A 30 -3.44 3.33 2.72
CA VAL A 30 -4.62 3.39 1.83
C VAL A 30 -4.62 4.67 1.01
N SER A 31 -4.36 5.81 1.64
CA SER A 31 -4.33 7.12 0.97
C SER A 31 -3.22 7.20 -0.09
N ALA A 32 -2.05 6.62 0.20
CA ALA A 32 -0.96 6.57 -0.77
C ALA A 32 -1.30 5.68 -1.97
N MET A 33 -1.94 4.52 -1.73
CA MET A 33 -2.40 3.65 -2.81
C MET A 33 -3.46 4.32 -3.70
N ASP A 34 -4.40 5.08 -3.12
CA ASP A 34 -5.40 5.85 -3.88
C ASP A 34 -4.78 6.96 -4.74
N SER A 35 -3.62 7.45 -4.32
CA SER A 35 -2.93 8.55 -5.01
C SER A 35 -2.05 8.05 -6.17
N ILE A 36 -1.90 6.74 -6.37
CA ILE A 36 -1.11 6.17 -7.47
C ILE A 36 -1.73 6.56 -8.82
N PRO A 37 -1.06 7.42 -9.62
CA PRO A 37 -1.59 7.87 -10.89
C PRO A 37 -1.45 6.76 -11.94
N ASN A 38 -2.40 6.67 -12.88
CA ASN A 38 -2.29 5.80 -14.06
C ASN A 38 -1.95 4.31 -13.78
N ALA A 39 -2.33 3.77 -12.61
CA ALA A 39 -2.16 2.35 -12.32
C ALA A 39 -2.82 1.50 -13.41
N ASP A 40 -2.06 0.59 -14.01
CA ASP A 40 -2.58 -0.39 -14.97
C ASP A 40 -3.53 -1.37 -14.26
N SER A 41 -4.27 -2.17 -15.02
CA SER A 41 -5.29 -3.07 -14.46
C SER A 41 -4.73 -4.02 -13.40
N LYS A 42 -3.51 -4.55 -13.59
CA LYS A 42 -2.93 -5.50 -12.63
C LYS A 42 -2.53 -4.79 -11.33
N THR A 43 -1.95 -3.60 -11.45
CA THR A 43 -1.61 -2.77 -10.28
C THR A 43 -2.88 -2.35 -9.52
N ARG A 44 -3.98 -2.06 -10.22
CA ARG A 44 -5.28 -1.77 -9.58
C ARG A 44 -5.83 -2.98 -8.82
N ASP A 45 -5.77 -4.18 -9.39
CA ASP A 45 -6.23 -5.40 -8.71
C ASP A 45 -5.42 -5.63 -7.43
N LEU A 46 -4.10 -5.44 -7.48
CA LEU A 46 -3.24 -5.51 -6.29
C LEU A 46 -3.60 -4.48 -5.22
N ILE A 47 -3.91 -3.24 -5.63
CA ILE A 47 -4.35 -2.18 -4.70
C ILE A 47 -5.66 -2.58 -4.02
N VAL A 48 -6.63 -3.13 -4.76
CA VAL A 48 -7.92 -3.58 -4.20
C VAL A 48 -7.69 -4.70 -3.18
N ASP A 49 -6.87 -5.69 -3.52
CA ASP A 49 -6.47 -6.78 -2.63
C ASP A 49 -5.81 -6.25 -1.35
N ALA A 50 -4.81 -5.38 -1.48
CA ALA A 50 -4.07 -4.83 -0.35
C ALA A 50 -5.00 -4.06 0.60
N LYS A 51 -5.94 -3.27 0.06
CA LYS A 51 -6.96 -2.59 0.87
C LYS A 51 -7.88 -3.56 1.60
N ALA A 52 -8.31 -4.65 0.94
CA ALA A 52 -9.14 -5.65 1.58
C ALA A 52 -8.42 -6.30 2.79
N VAL A 53 -7.13 -6.60 2.67
CA VAL A 53 -6.32 -7.15 3.78
C VAL A 53 -6.14 -6.11 4.90
N LEU A 54 -5.88 -4.84 4.56
CA LEU A 54 -5.72 -3.74 5.53
C LEU A 54 -6.97 -3.51 6.39
N TYR A 55 -8.17 -3.67 5.79
CA TYR A 55 -9.46 -3.50 6.48
C TYR A 55 -10.07 -4.79 7.02
N GLY A 56 -9.47 -5.95 6.76
CA GLY A 56 -9.99 -7.24 7.21
C GLY A 56 -9.93 -7.43 8.72
N ASP A 57 -10.80 -8.26 9.28
CA ASP A 57 -10.83 -8.56 10.72
C ASP A 57 -9.57 -9.31 11.20
N LYS A 58 -8.94 -10.10 10.33
CA LYS A 58 -7.70 -10.84 10.58
C LYS A 58 -6.52 -10.13 9.94
N ARG A 59 -6.14 -8.97 10.47
CA ARG A 59 -4.96 -8.22 10.02
C ARG A 59 -3.68 -9.03 10.24
N ASN A 60 -3.15 -9.60 9.16
CA ASN A 60 -1.84 -10.23 9.16
C ASN A 60 -0.80 -9.21 8.66
N LYS A 61 0.05 -8.75 9.58
CA LYS A 61 1.07 -7.74 9.28
C LYS A 61 2.01 -8.17 8.14
N ASN A 62 2.39 -9.44 8.08
CA ASN A 62 3.29 -9.94 7.04
C ASN A 62 2.61 -9.93 5.67
N GLU A 63 1.37 -10.38 5.60
CA GLU A 63 0.58 -10.39 4.36
C GLU A 63 0.37 -8.97 3.82
N ILE A 64 0.09 -8.00 4.70
CA ILE A 64 -0.01 -6.59 4.35
C ILE A 64 1.31 -6.09 3.77
N VAL A 65 2.42 -6.39 4.44
CA VAL A 65 3.75 -5.99 3.97
C VAL A 65 4.03 -6.55 2.57
N GLU A 66 3.81 -7.85 2.36
CA GLU A 66 4.05 -8.51 1.08
C GLU A 66 3.21 -7.88 -0.05
N LYS A 67 1.91 -7.65 0.20
CA LYS A 67 1.00 -7.03 -0.79
C LYS A 67 1.42 -5.60 -1.16
N ILE A 68 1.81 -4.79 -0.18
CA ILE A 68 2.25 -3.41 -0.45
C ILE A 68 3.61 -3.39 -1.16
N GLU A 69 4.55 -4.27 -0.82
CA GLU A 69 5.82 -4.41 -1.52
C GLU A 69 5.63 -4.85 -2.98
N GLU A 70 4.66 -5.73 -3.24
CA GLU A 70 4.29 -6.12 -4.59
C GLU A 70 3.80 -4.91 -5.40
N ILE A 71 2.92 -4.08 -4.83
CA ILE A 71 2.44 -2.85 -5.48
C ILE A 71 3.63 -1.93 -5.77
N ILE A 72 4.47 -1.65 -4.76
CA ILE A 72 5.67 -0.80 -4.90
C ILE A 72 6.56 -1.26 -6.06
N ASN A 73 6.73 -2.57 -6.24
CA ASN A 73 7.56 -3.13 -7.32
C ASN A 73 6.89 -3.06 -8.71
N LYS A 74 5.57 -2.85 -8.77
CA LYS A 74 4.80 -2.72 -10.01
C LYS A 74 4.66 -1.29 -10.49
N ILE A 75 4.57 -0.32 -9.58
CA ILE A 75 4.60 1.09 -9.93
C ILE A 75 6.04 1.49 -10.29
N SER A 76 6.27 1.81 -11.56
CA SER A 76 7.51 2.40 -12.10
C SER A 76 7.19 3.72 -12.79
#